data_AF-A0A0L0H839-F1
#
_entry.id   AF-A0A0L0H839-F1
#
_cell.length_a   1.000
_cell.length_b   1.000
_cell.length_c   1.000
_cell.angle_alpha   90.00
_cell.angle_beta   90.00
_cell.angle_gamma   90.00
#
_symmetry.space_group_name_H-M   'P 1'
#
loop_
_entity.id
_entity.type
_entity.pdbx_description
1 polymer ?
#
loop_
_entity_poly.entity_id
_entity_poly.type
_entity_poly.pdbx_seq_one_letter_code
_entity_poly.pdbx_strand_id
1 'polypeptide(L)'
;MVAEERPPTAGAKMRALGERDKLHEDLAALVREQEEMEVEIRAVEKEEDETKQKLVAVMAEMGVFAKPGREGEEWKVLYDRMRELWGVQSEVEARKKELQRRRKVVEDKLTEVYQQIRKRLRSQIRAQARIATRAVTSLRLHREMGALRTCPSPVRDEAALAAEGVLAPCKSPGETAGDGSSS
;
A
#
# COMPACT_ATOMS: atom_id res chain seq x y z
N MET A 1 0.86 12.32 -33.15
CA MET A 1 -0.54 11.86 -33.06
C MET A 1 -0.97 11.86 -31.60
N VAL A 2 -1.79 12.83 -31.18
CA VAL A 2 -2.33 12.89 -29.82
C VAL A 2 -3.55 11.97 -29.79
N ALA A 3 -3.43 10.79 -29.17
CA ALA A 3 -4.59 9.93 -28.94
C ALA A 3 -5.55 10.65 -28.00
N GLU A 4 -6.72 11.02 -28.53
CA GLU A 4 -7.80 11.66 -27.81
C GLU A 4 -8.45 10.62 -26.87
N GLU A 5 -7.83 10.36 -25.72
CA GLU A 5 -8.44 9.53 -24.67
C GLU A 5 -9.73 10.23 -24.19
N ARG A 6 -10.88 9.65 -24.59
CA ARG A 6 -12.22 10.02 -24.14
C ARG A 6 -12.34 9.81 -22.62
N PRO A 7 -13.10 10.66 -21.91
CA PRO A 7 -13.37 10.45 -20.50
C PRO A 7 -14.03 9.07 -20.28
N PRO A 8 -13.72 8.39 -19.15
CA PRO A 8 -14.28 7.07 -18.87
C PRO A 8 -15.81 7.14 -18.85
N THR A 9 -16.45 6.24 -19.59
CA THR A 9 -17.91 6.11 -19.63
C THR A 9 -18.43 5.73 -18.24
N ALA A 10 -19.70 6.03 -17.96
CA ALA A 10 -20.34 5.68 -16.68
C ALA A 10 -20.16 4.18 -16.35
N GLY A 11 -20.25 3.30 -17.36
CA GLY A 11 -20.00 1.86 -17.20
C GLY A 11 -18.54 1.50 -16.89
N ALA A 12 -17.56 2.29 -17.32
CA ALA A 12 -16.16 2.10 -16.94
C ALA A 12 -15.92 2.50 -15.47
N LYS A 13 -16.56 3.59 -15.01
CA LYS A 13 -16.51 4.01 -13.60
C LYS A 13 -17.16 2.99 -12.67
N MET A 14 -18.33 2.47 -13.02
CA MET A 14 -19.02 1.43 -12.25
C MET A 14 -18.18 0.15 -12.12
N ARG A 15 -17.54 -0.30 -13.22
CA ARG A 15 -16.64 -1.46 -13.17
C ARG A 15 -15.44 -1.22 -12.26
N ALA A 16 -14.82 -0.04 -12.34
CA ALA A 16 -13.69 0.30 -11.48
C ALA A 16 -14.07 0.34 -9.98
N LEU A 17 -15.29 0.80 -9.65
CA LEU A 17 -15.82 0.75 -8.28
C LEU A 17 -16.06 -0.69 -7.83
N GLY A 18 -16.75 -1.50 -8.63
CA GLY A 18 -17.00 -2.90 -8.28
C GLY A 18 -15.72 -3.73 -8.12
N GLU A 19 -14.69 -3.48 -8.92
CA GLU A 19 -13.39 -4.13 -8.74
C GLU A 19 -12.63 -3.63 -7.50
N ARG A 20 -12.79 -2.36 -7.12
CA ARG A 20 -12.22 -1.83 -5.89
C ARG A 20 -12.88 -2.47 -4.68
N ASP A 21 -14.20 -2.58 -4.70
CA ASP A 21 -14.96 -3.17 -3.60
C ASP A 21 -14.59 -4.64 -3.43
N LYS A 22 -14.43 -5.39 -4.52
CA LYS A 22 -13.86 -6.75 -4.50
C LYS A 22 -12.47 -6.82 -3.86
N LEU A 23 -11.55 -5.94 -4.25
CA LEU A 23 -10.20 -5.93 -3.65
C LEU A 23 -10.22 -5.61 -2.15
N HIS A 24 -11.18 -4.79 -1.69
CA HIS A 24 -11.36 -4.53 -0.26
C HIS A 24 -11.96 -5.73 0.48
N GLU A 25 -12.92 -6.43 -0.14
CA GLU A 25 -13.47 -7.68 0.41
C GLU A 25 -12.38 -8.76 0.51
N ASP A 26 -11.57 -8.92 -0.54
CA ASP A 26 -10.45 -9.88 -0.58
C ASP A 26 -9.40 -9.55 0.50
N LEU A 27 -9.04 -8.27 0.67
CA LEU A 27 -8.16 -7.85 1.76
C LEU A 27 -8.74 -8.19 3.13
N ALA A 28 -10.02 -7.87 3.36
CA ALA A 28 -10.67 -8.13 4.64
C ALA A 28 -10.72 -9.63 4.95
N ALA A 29 -10.98 -10.47 3.94
CA ALA A 29 -10.95 -11.92 4.07
C ALA A 29 -9.55 -12.44 4.40
N LEU A 30 -8.52 -12.00 3.67
CA LEU A 30 -7.14 -12.43 3.90
C LEU A 30 -6.60 -11.98 5.27
N VAL A 31 -7.00 -10.81 5.75
CA VAL A 31 -6.62 -10.33 7.09
C VAL A 31 -7.25 -11.22 8.17
N ARG A 32 -8.52 -11.59 8.03
CA ARG A 32 -9.17 -12.54 8.96
C ARG A 32 -8.50 -13.91 8.93
N GLU A 33 -8.21 -14.43 7.73
CA GLU A 33 -7.51 -15.71 7.57
C GLU A 33 -6.11 -15.67 8.24
N GLN A 34 -5.41 -14.54 8.15
CA GLN A 34 -4.14 -14.34 8.83
C GLN A 34 -4.30 -14.33 10.37
N GLU A 35 -5.28 -13.60 10.90
CA GLU A 35 -5.56 -13.56 12.34
C GLU A 35 -5.92 -14.95 12.89
N GLU A 36 -6.76 -15.70 12.18
CA GLU A 36 -7.12 -17.08 12.52
C GLU A 36 -5.89 -17.99 12.57
N MET A 37 -5.02 -17.91 11.56
CA MET A 37 -3.78 -18.70 11.55
C MET A 37 -2.80 -18.29 12.66
N GLU A 38 -2.73 -17.01 13.04
CA GLU A 38 -1.90 -16.58 14.16
C GLU A 38 -2.40 -17.16 15.49
N VAL A 39 -3.72 -17.27 15.67
CA VAL A 39 -4.32 -17.93 16.83
C VAL A 39 -4.00 -19.42 16.83
N GLU A 40 -4.15 -20.10 15.69
CA GLU A 40 -3.81 -21.53 15.55
C GLU A 40 -2.33 -21.79 15.84
N ILE A 41 -1.42 -20.96 15.33
CA ILE A 41 0.03 -21.09 15.61
C ILE A 41 0.31 -20.96 17.10
N ARG A 42 -0.27 -19.97 17.79
CA ARG A 42 -0.08 -19.81 19.24
C ARG A 42 -0.63 -20.99 20.03
N ALA A 43 -1.72 -21.60 19.57
CA ALA A 43 -2.26 -22.80 20.21
C ALA A 43 -1.29 -23.99 20.05
N VAL A 44 -0.76 -24.21 18.84
CA VAL A 44 0.22 -25.27 18.57
C VAL A 44 1.54 -25.05 19.33
N GLU A 45 1.97 -23.79 19.51
CA GLU A 45 3.16 -23.48 20.31
C GLU A 45 2.97 -23.84 21.79
N LYS A 46 1.77 -23.61 22.34
CA LYS A 46 1.45 -24.06 23.71
C LYS A 46 1.46 -25.58 23.82
N GLU A 47 0.87 -26.28 22.84
CA GLU A 47 0.90 -27.75 22.81
C GLU A 47 2.34 -28.28 22.74
N GLU A 48 3.21 -27.65 21.94
CA GLU A 48 4.63 -27.98 21.81
C GLU A 48 5.40 -27.80 23.13
N ASP A 49 5.13 -26.73 23.86
CA ASP A 49 5.77 -26.48 25.15
C ASP A 49 5.28 -27.49 26.22
N GLU A 50 4.00 -27.83 26.22
CA GLU A 50 3.45 -28.85 27.11
C GLU A 50 4.02 -30.25 26.83
N THR A 51 4.16 -30.64 25.56
CA THR A 51 4.75 -31.94 25.18
C THR A 51 6.23 -32.00 25.53
N LYS A 52 6.98 -30.91 25.33
CA LYS A 52 8.39 -30.81 25.77
C LYS A 52 8.53 -30.92 27.28
N GLN A 53 7.68 -30.26 28.05
CA GLN A 53 7.69 -30.38 29.51
C GLN A 53 7.41 -31.82 29.96
N LYS A 54 6.44 -32.50 29.35
CA LYS A 54 6.15 -33.91 29.60
C LYS A 54 7.34 -34.82 29.26
N LEU A 55 8.01 -34.57 28.13
CA LEU A 55 9.22 -35.30 27.74
C LEU A 55 10.35 -35.12 28.76
N VAL A 56 10.60 -33.89 29.21
CA VAL A 56 11.60 -33.61 30.25
C VAL A 56 11.26 -34.31 31.56
N ALA A 57 9.99 -34.32 31.95
CA ALA A 57 9.54 -35.03 33.15
C ALA A 57 9.78 -36.54 33.05
N VAL A 58 9.42 -37.17 31.92
CA VAL A 58 9.67 -38.61 31.69
C VAL A 58 11.16 -38.93 31.65
N MET A 59 11.99 -38.07 31.04
CA MET A 59 13.44 -38.25 31.06
C MET A 59 14.02 -38.14 32.48
N ALA A 60 13.50 -37.23 33.30
CA ALA A 60 13.90 -37.12 34.71
C ALA A 60 13.49 -38.37 35.51
N GLU A 61 12.27 -38.88 35.31
CA GLU A 61 11.80 -40.13 35.91
C GLU A 61 12.71 -41.30 35.51
N MET A 62 13.03 -41.45 34.22
CA MET A 62 13.99 -42.46 33.76
C MET A 62 15.40 -42.29 34.38
N GLY A 63 15.87 -41.06 34.56
CA GLY A 63 17.14 -40.80 35.24
C GLY A 63 17.20 -41.39 36.66
N VAL A 64 16.07 -41.49 37.36
CA VAL A 64 15.97 -42.11 38.70
C VAL A 64 16.09 -43.63 38.64
N PHE A 65 15.57 -44.26 37.58
CA PHE A 65 15.60 -45.71 37.37
C PHE A 65 16.88 -46.23 36.71
N ALA A 66 17.74 -45.34 36.20
CA ALA A 66 19.07 -45.69 35.65
C ALA A 66 20.08 -46.23 36.70
N LYS A 67 19.66 -46.37 37.96
CA LYS A 67 20.47 -47.03 38.99
C LYS A 67 20.45 -48.56 38.77
N PRO A 68 21.61 -49.23 38.78
CA PRO A 68 21.68 -50.66 38.47
C PRO A 68 20.79 -51.48 39.41
N GLY A 69 19.94 -52.34 38.81
CA GLY A 69 19.09 -53.30 39.54
C GLY A 69 17.59 -52.97 39.62
N ARG A 70 17.09 -51.90 38.99
CA ARG A 70 15.64 -51.57 38.90
C ARG A 70 15.05 -51.67 37.48
N GLU A 71 15.66 -52.47 36.62
CA GLU A 71 15.18 -52.71 35.26
C GLU A 71 14.01 -53.71 35.31
N GLY A 72 12.80 -53.20 35.48
CA GLY A 72 11.55 -53.97 35.54
C GLY A 72 10.49 -53.48 34.55
N GLU A 73 9.23 -53.89 34.77
CA GLU A 73 8.08 -53.48 33.96
C GLU A 73 7.88 -51.95 33.94
N GLU A 74 8.22 -51.25 35.03
CA GLU A 74 8.15 -49.79 35.15
C GLU A 74 9.05 -49.06 34.12
N TRP A 75 10.22 -49.63 33.80
CA TRP A 75 11.11 -49.08 32.78
C TRP A 75 10.52 -49.17 31.38
N LYS A 76 9.82 -50.29 31.08
CA LYS A 76 9.12 -50.46 29.80
C LYS A 76 7.99 -49.45 29.65
N VAL A 77 7.19 -49.26 30.71
CA VAL A 77 6.10 -48.27 30.72
C VAL A 77 6.63 -46.86 30.48
N LEU A 78 7.73 -46.47 31.13
CA LEU A 78 8.36 -45.16 30.89
C LEU A 78 8.88 -45.02 29.46
N TYR A 79 9.49 -46.07 28.90
CA TYR A 79 10.01 -46.06 27.54
C TYR A 79 8.88 -45.96 26.50
N ASP A 80 7.79 -46.69 26.69
CA ASP A 80 6.62 -46.62 25.82
C ASP A 80 5.96 -45.23 25.89
N ARG A 81 5.81 -44.67 27.11
CA ARG A 81 5.33 -43.30 27.31
C ARG A 81 6.24 -42.27 26.64
N MET A 82 7.56 -42.45 26.71
CA MET A 82 8.51 -41.58 26.02
C MET A 82 8.31 -41.69 24.51
N ARG A 83 8.23 -42.89 23.95
CA ARG A 83 7.97 -43.11 22.52
C ARG A 83 6.69 -42.43 22.04
N GLU A 84 5.59 -42.56 22.80
CA GLU A 84 4.33 -41.89 22.49
C GLU A 84 4.48 -40.36 22.46
N LEU A 85 5.12 -39.78 23.47
CA LEU A 85 5.37 -38.34 23.53
C LEU A 85 6.25 -37.84 22.36
N TRP A 86 7.24 -38.63 21.93
CA TRP A 86 8.04 -38.33 20.74
C TRP A 86 7.20 -38.36 19.46
N GLY A 87 6.23 -39.28 19.38
CA GLY A 87 5.24 -39.32 18.30
C GLY A 87 4.39 -38.05 18.26
N VAL A 88 3.80 -37.68 19.40
CA VAL A 88 2.99 -36.44 19.53
C VAL A 88 3.84 -35.20 19.20
N GLN A 89 5.07 -35.13 19.70
CA GLN A 89 6.00 -34.02 19.40
C GLN A 89 6.24 -33.89 17.89
N SER A 90 6.44 -35.01 17.19
CA SER A 90 6.65 -35.03 15.74
C SER A 90 5.41 -34.55 14.98
N GLU A 91 4.21 -34.93 15.43
CA GLU A 91 2.94 -34.46 14.85
C GLU A 91 2.74 -32.95 15.05
N VAL A 92 3.01 -32.45 16.26
CA VAL A 92 2.92 -31.02 16.59
C VAL A 92 3.89 -30.20 15.72
N GLU A 93 5.13 -30.67 15.55
CA GLU A 93 6.10 -30.04 14.66
C GLU A 93 5.68 -30.06 13.18
N ALA A 94 5.07 -31.16 12.73
CA ALA A 94 4.54 -31.25 11.37
C ALA A 94 3.38 -30.26 11.16
N ARG A 95 2.44 -30.19 12.09
CA ARG A 95 1.33 -29.20 12.08
C ARG A 95 1.86 -27.78 12.08
N LYS A 96 2.86 -27.47 12.90
CA LYS A 96 3.52 -26.15 12.95
C LYS A 96 4.14 -25.78 11.61
N LYS A 97 4.89 -26.69 10.98
CA LYS A 97 5.48 -26.46 9.66
C LYS A 97 4.42 -26.23 8.59
N GLU A 98 3.30 -26.95 8.65
CA GLU A 98 2.20 -26.78 7.70
C GLU A 98 1.51 -25.42 7.89
N LEU A 99 1.21 -25.02 9.12
CA LEU A 99 0.67 -23.69 9.42
C LEU A 99 1.61 -22.57 8.96
N GLN A 100 2.91 -22.73 9.14
CA GLN A 100 3.90 -21.77 8.63
C GLN A 100 3.91 -21.67 7.09
N ARG A 101 3.69 -22.77 6.37
CA ARG A 101 3.55 -22.73 4.90
C ARG A 101 2.28 -22.00 4.50
N ARG A 102 1.15 -22.33 5.10
CA ARG A 102 -0.15 -21.67 4.84
C ARG A 102 -0.06 -20.17 5.14
N ARG A 103 0.58 -19.79 6.25
CA ARG A 103 0.86 -18.39 6.59
C ARG A 103 1.63 -17.67 5.49
N LYS A 104 2.72 -18.24 4.98
CA LYS A 104 3.49 -17.64 3.87
C LYS A 104 2.62 -17.43 2.64
N VAL A 105 1.77 -18.40 2.30
CA VAL A 105 0.86 -18.29 1.16
C VAL A 105 -0.12 -17.12 1.33
N VAL A 106 -0.67 -16.92 2.54
CA VAL A 106 -1.57 -15.78 2.82
C VAL A 106 -0.81 -14.45 2.80
N GLU A 107 0.41 -14.41 3.36
CA GLU A 107 1.28 -13.23 3.29
C GLU A 107 1.60 -12.86 1.83
N ASP A 108 1.96 -13.84 0.99
CA ASP A 108 2.22 -13.62 -0.44
C ASP A 108 0.99 -13.05 -1.16
N LYS A 109 -0.20 -13.62 -0.92
CA LYS A 109 -1.47 -13.11 -1.46
C LYS A 109 -1.74 -11.68 -1.02
N LEU A 110 -1.53 -11.36 0.26
CA LEU A 110 -1.68 -10.00 0.78
C LEU A 110 -0.73 -9.04 0.06
N THR A 111 0.54 -9.41 -0.10
CA THR A 111 1.49 -8.56 -0.85
C THR A 111 1.05 -8.34 -2.29
N GLU A 112 0.50 -9.37 -2.95
CA GLU A 112 -0.02 -9.26 -4.31
C GLU A 112 -1.18 -8.26 -4.39
N VAL A 113 -2.18 -8.39 -3.51
CA VAL A 113 -3.33 -7.49 -3.47
C VAL A 113 -2.89 -6.04 -3.20
N TYR A 114 -1.96 -5.82 -2.26
CA TYR A 114 -1.37 -4.50 -2.02
C TYR A 114 -0.66 -3.94 -3.26
N GLN A 115 0.09 -4.76 -3.99
CA GLN A 115 0.73 -4.34 -5.24
C GLN A 115 -0.31 -3.96 -6.31
N GLN A 116 -1.39 -4.72 -6.43
CA GLN A 116 -2.49 -4.43 -7.36
C GLN A 116 -3.14 -3.07 -7.04
N ILE A 117 -3.45 -2.82 -5.77
CA ILE A 117 -4.01 -1.53 -5.30
C ILE A 117 -3.03 -0.39 -5.62
N ARG A 118 -1.74 -0.55 -5.32
CA ARG A 118 -0.73 0.48 -5.60
C ARG A 118 -0.55 0.75 -7.10
N LYS A 119 -0.64 -0.28 -7.95
CA LYS A 119 -0.60 -0.13 -9.42
C LYS A 119 -1.82 0.68 -9.89
N ARG A 120 -3.02 0.36 -9.41
CA ARG A 120 -4.27 1.07 -9.73
C ARG A 120 -4.25 2.52 -9.26
N LEU A 121 -3.78 2.79 -8.05
CA LEU A 121 -3.67 4.15 -7.54
C LEU A 121 -2.74 5.00 -8.42
N ARG A 122 -1.58 4.44 -8.80
CA ARG A 122 -0.65 5.12 -9.71
C ARG A 122 -1.25 5.39 -11.09
N SER A 123 -2.01 4.45 -11.65
CA SER A 123 -2.66 4.67 -12.94
C SER A 123 -3.75 5.75 -12.86
N GLN A 124 -4.54 5.76 -11.78
CA GLN A 124 -5.54 6.81 -11.52
C GLN A 124 -4.90 8.19 -11.38
N ILE A 125 -3.82 8.33 -10.60
CA ILE A 125 -3.11 9.60 -10.44
C ILE A 125 -2.59 10.11 -11.79
N ARG A 126 -2.01 9.24 -12.62
CA ARG A 126 -1.53 9.62 -13.96
C ARG A 126 -2.68 10.07 -14.86
N ALA A 127 -3.82 9.37 -14.83
CA ALA A 127 -4.99 9.76 -15.60
C ALA A 127 -5.54 11.12 -15.14
N GLN A 128 -5.63 11.36 -13.83
CA GLN A 128 -6.04 12.64 -13.27
C GLN A 128 -5.07 13.77 -13.65
N ALA A 129 -3.76 13.53 -13.59
CA ALA A 129 -2.76 14.50 -14.02
C ALA A 129 -2.93 14.90 -15.50
N ARG A 130 -3.21 13.94 -16.40
CA ARG A 130 -3.48 14.24 -17.82
C ARG A 130 -4.72 15.12 -17.99
N ILE A 131 -5.80 14.83 -17.25
CA ILE A 131 -7.04 15.63 -17.29
C ILE A 131 -6.77 17.04 -16.78
N ALA A 132 -6.07 17.18 -15.65
CA ALA A 132 -5.70 18.48 -15.08
C ALA A 132 -4.84 19.30 -16.06
N THR A 133 -3.83 18.69 -16.68
CA THR A 133 -2.99 19.36 -17.68
C THR A 133 -3.80 19.83 -18.89
N ARG A 134 -4.73 19.02 -19.41
CA ARG A 134 -5.63 19.43 -20.50
C ARG A 134 -6.54 20.59 -20.09
N ALA A 135 -7.09 20.57 -18.88
CA ALA A 135 -7.92 21.66 -18.37
C ALA A 135 -7.11 22.97 -18.23
N VAL A 136 -5.91 22.90 -17.65
CA VAL A 136 -5.02 24.06 -17.47
C VAL A 136 -4.59 24.64 -18.82
N THR A 137 -4.18 23.79 -19.77
CA THR A 137 -3.78 24.24 -21.12
C THR A 137 -4.95 24.86 -21.88
N SER A 138 -6.15 24.27 -21.83
CA SER A 138 -7.36 24.84 -22.41
C SER A 138 -7.69 26.21 -21.81
N LEU A 139 -7.66 26.34 -20.48
CA LEU A 139 -7.89 27.62 -19.80
C LEU A 139 -6.85 28.67 -20.18
N ARG A 140 -5.59 28.28 -20.29
CA ARG A 140 -4.51 29.17 -20.75
C ARG A 140 -4.77 29.66 -22.17
N LEU A 141 -5.09 28.77 -23.11
CA LEU A 141 -5.43 29.12 -24.49
C LEU A 141 -6.65 30.06 -24.55
N HIS A 142 -7.68 29.80 -23.75
CA HIS A 142 -8.84 30.68 -23.66
C HIS A 142 -8.49 32.08 -23.15
N ARG A 143 -7.58 32.21 -22.17
CA ARG A 143 -7.09 33.51 -21.69
C ARG A 143 -6.29 34.24 -22.77
N GLU A 144 -5.39 33.55 -23.45
CA GLU A 144 -4.59 34.12 -24.55
C GLU A 144 -5.50 34.61 -25.69
N MET A 145 -6.49 33.80 -26.11
CA MET A 145 -7.46 34.19 -27.14
C MET A 145 -8.41 35.31 -26.70
N GLY A 146 -8.77 35.34 -25.41
CA GLY A 146 -9.56 36.44 -24.82
C GLY A 146 -8.79 37.76 -24.84
N ALA A 147 -7.51 37.74 -24.48
CA ALA A 147 -6.64 38.90 -24.52
C ALA A 147 -6.49 39.48 -25.94
N LEU A 148 -6.41 38.62 -26.96
CA LEU A 148 -6.37 39.05 -28.38
C LEU A 148 -7.68 39.72 -28.84
N ARG A 149 -8.82 39.39 -28.22
CA ARG A 149 -10.11 40.04 -28.52
C ARG A 149 -10.30 41.37 -27.79
N THR A 150 -9.55 41.60 -26.72
CA THR A 150 -9.62 42.83 -25.92
C THR A 150 -8.44 43.76 -26.14
N CYS A 151 -7.60 43.54 -27.15
CA CYS A 151 -6.70 44.60 -27.61
C CYS A 151 -7.58 45.80 -27.99
N PRO A 152 -7.54 46.93 -27.27
CA PRO A 152 -8.10 48.14 -27.83
C PRO A 152 -7.33 48.36 -29.12
N SER A 153 -8.04 48.46 -30.25
CA SER A 153 -7.39 48.96 -31.44
C SER A 153 -6.71 50.29 -31.05
N PRO A 154 -5.53 50.60 -31.60
CA PRO A 154 -5.15 51.99 -31.66
C PRO A 154 -6.21 52.63 -32.56
N VAL A 155 -7.29 53.09 -31.94
CA VAL A 155 -8.20 54.04 -32.55
C VAL A 155 -7.28 55.16 -32.95
N ARG A 156 -7.11 55.28 -34.27
CA ARG A 156 -6.59 56.48 -34.87
C ARG A 156 -7.51 57.60 -34.40
N ASP A 157 -7.10 58.31 -33.36
CA ASP A 157 -7.59 59.66 -33.08
C ASP A 157 -6.89 60.62 -34.07
N GLU A 158 -7.12 60.38 -35.36
CA GLU A 158 -6.94 61.36 -36.44
C GLU A 158 -8.23 62.19 -36.55
N ALA A 159 -8.66 62.83 -35.46
CA ALA A 159 -9.78 63.78 -35.49
C ALA A 159 -9.85 64.70 -34.25
N ALA A 160 -8.75 65.32 -33.82
CA ALA A 160 -8.79 66.57 -33.02
C ALA A 160 -7.39 67.20 -32.87
N LEU A 161 -6.72 67.54 -33.97
CA LEU A 161 -5.61 68.51 -33.96
C LEU A 161 -6.13 69.86 -34.44
N ALA A 162 -6.72 70.62 -33.51
CA ALA A 162 -6.93 72.06 -33.66
C ALA A 162 -7.03 72.71 -32.28
N ALA A 163 -5.94 72.68 -31.51
CA ALA A 163 -5.63 73.70 -30.52
C ALA A 163 -4.15 73.59 -30.12
N GLU A 164 -3.37 74.56 -30.56
CA GLU A 164 -2.05 74.89 -30.00
C GLU A 164 -2.15 75.08 -28.48
N GLY A 165 -1.15 74.77 -27.64
CA GLY A 165 0.21 74.32 -27.91
C GLY A 165 0.88 73.97 -26.58
N VAL A 166 2.22 74.03 -26.60
CA VAL A 166 3.19 73.77 -25.51
C VAL A 166 3.72 72.33 -25.45
N LEU A 167 4.75 72.13 -26.27
CA LEU A 167 6.09 71.62 -25.93
C LEU A 167 6.23 70.39 -25.00
N ALA A 168 6.74 69.32 -25.63
CA ALA A 168 7.66 68.24 -25.20
C ALA A 168 8.48 68.45 -23.88
N PRO A 169 9.07 67.40 -23.24
CA PRO A 169 9.57 66.18 -23.89
C PRO A 169 9.43 64.84 -23.14
N CYS A 170 9.71 63.80 -23.92
CA CYS A 170 10.05 62.44 -23.49
C CYS A 170 10.92 62.40 -22.23
N LYS A 171 10.49 61.63 -21.23
CA LYS A 171 11.39 61.01 -20.24
C LYS A 171 10.94 59.58 -20.00
N SER A 172 11.64 58.63 -20.62
CA SER A 172 12.01 57.40 -19.93
C SER A 172 13.14 57.75 -18.96
N PRO A 173 13.11 57.27 -17.70
CA PRO A 173 14.02 56.19 -17.33
C PRO A 173 13.36 55.20 -16.35
N GLY A 174 13.71 53.90 -16.39
CA GLY A 174 14.82 53.34 -15.60
C GLY A 174 14.23 52.65 -14.37
N GLU A 175 14.19 51.32 -14.34
CA GLU A 175 15.12 50.53 -13.51
C GLU A 175 15.34 51.09 -12.10
N THR A 176 14.75 50.44 -11.09
CA THR A 176 15.48 50.11 -9.86
C THR A 176 14.97 48.79 -9.31
N ALA A 177 15.88 47.83 -9.25
CA ALA A 177 15.82 46.68 -8.36
C ALA A 177 15.65 47.12 -6.90
N GLY A 178 15.01 46.28 -6.10
CA GLY A 178 14.87 46.43 -4.66
C GLY A 178 14.86 45.06 -4.00
N ASP A 179 16.05 44.48 -3.89
CA ASP A 179 16.39 43.44 -2.91
C ASP A 179 16.22 43.97 -1.48
N GLY A 180 15.95 43.06 -0.53
CA GLY A 180 16.07 43.31 0.91
C GLY A 180 14.94 42.65 1.70
N SER A 181 15.01 41.34 1.99
CA SER A 181 15.63 40.79 3.20
C SER A 181 15.30 41.53 4.50
N SER A 182 14.52 40.88 5.35
CA SER A 182 14.58 40.89 6.83
C SER A 182 13.75 39.66 7.25
N SER A 183 14.40 38.57 7.65
CA SER A 183 14.72 38.22 9.07
C SER A 183 13.48 37.77 9.84
#